data_AF-A0A200I2M4-F1
#
_entry.id   AF-A0A200I2M4-F1
#
_cell.length_a   1.000
_cell.length_b   1.000
_cell.length_c   1.000
_cell.angle_alpha   90.00
_cell.angle_beta   90.00
_cell.angle_gamma   90.00
#
_symmetry.space_group_name_H-M   'P 1'
#
loop_
_entity.id
_entity.type
_entity.pdbx_description
1 polymer ?
#
loop_
_entity_poly.entity_id
_entity_poly.type
_entity_poly.pdbx_seq_one_letter_code
_entity_poly.pdbx_strand_id
1 'polypeptide(L)'
;MALLVGSLGLAGCQQTKKTESKTTTSSKVIKKKSTSQSKDKKKKTKTSSSTTESTTKQTSTTKDQTTQSKTTTSQAPQAEKTKTSTPAKPAAQPTILDTLVGKNFVFSSGAGGWGSSLSIGPNGTFSGDYHDSDMGSTGPGYPGGTISKSKVSGHFTRLHQVSPTLYEVYLENLQYEKPVGSLEIKDNVKYEYTEAYGISKNTRMAIYLPGTPISSMPEELRLYSYGLIPEDSQTLPVYVIQGDMEGFFIEYH
;
A
#
# COMPACT_ATOMS: atom_id res chain seq x y z
N MET A 1 -32.22 -41.61 42.79
CA MET A 1 -33.25 -41.00 43.64
C MET A 1 -32.69 -39.66 44.12
N ALA A 2 -32.86 -38.59 43.33
CA ALA A 2 -33.89 -37.55 43.48
C ALA A 2 -33.77 -36.80 44.84
N LEU A 3 -33.22 -35.58 44.82
CA LEU A 3 -33.91 -34.27 45.04
C LEU A 3 -34.11 -33.96 46.55
N LEU A 4 -34.01 -32.76 47.15
CA LEU A 4 -34.17 -31.34 46.81
C LEU A 4 -33.31 -30.50 47.80
N VAL A 5 -32.65 -29.41 47.42
CA VAL A 5 -33.09 -27.98 47.45
C VAL A 5 -33.58 -27.44 48.81
N GLY A 6 -32.96 -26.35 49.28
CA GLY A 6 -33.51 -25.48 50.32
C GLY A 6 -32.56 -24.34 50.69
N SER A 7 -33.06 -23.11 50.67
CA SER A 7 -32.34 -21.88 50.36
C SER A 7 -32.20 -20.90 51.54
N LEU A 8 -31.46 -19.81 51.30
CA LEU A 8 -31.71 -18.40 51.71
C LEU A 8 -31.11 -17.80 53.00
N GLY A 9 -30.41 -16.66 52.78
CA GLY A 9 -30.47 -15.42 53.59
C GLY A 9 -29.46 -15.28 54.73
N LEU A 10 -28.98 -14.10 55.14
CA LEU A 10 -28.90 -12.74 54.59
C LEU A 10 -28.03 -11.92 55.59
N ALA A 11 -27.27 -10.93 55.09
CA ALA A 11 -26.86 -9.67 55.74
C ALA A 11 -26.28 -9.60 57.19
N GLY A 12 -25.01 -9.21 57.27
CA GLY A 12 -24.59 -7.88 57.78
C GLY A 12 -24.36 -7.67 59.29
N CYS A 13 -23.14 -7.24 59.66
CA CYS A 13 -22.92 -6.04 60.48
C CYS A 13 -21.44 -5.57 60.43
N GLN A 14 -21.29 -4.26 60.23
CA GLN A 14 -20.06 -3.45 60.40
C GLN A 14 -19.73 -3.35 61.91
N GLN A 15 -18.63 -2.81 62.45
CA GLN A 15 -17.68 -1.76 62.07
C GLN A 15 -16.62 -1.73 63.20
N THR A 16 -15.36 -1.40 62.94
CA THR A 16 -14.54 -0.68 63.94
C THR A 16 -13.57 0.27 63.26
N LYS A 17 -13.46 1.44 63.89
CA LYS A 17 -12.88 2.70 63.43
C LYS A 17 -11.44 2.87 63.93
N LYS A 18 -10.58 3.37 63.02
CA LYS A 18 -9.66 4.53 63.14
C LYS A 18 -8.50 4.53 64.17
N THR A 19 -7.30 4.90 63.68
CA THR A 19 -6.48 6.11 64.03
C THR A 19 -5.06 5.95 63.44
N GLU A 20 -4.70 6.66 62.35
CA GLU A 20 -3.75 7.81 62.21
C GLU A 20 -2.26 7.48 62.52
N SER A 21 -1.22 7.94 61.80
CA SER A 21 -0.93 9.25 61.19
C SER A 21 0.11 9.10 60.04
N LYS A 22 -0.06 9.75 58.88
CA LYS A 22 0.47 11.09 58.45
C LYS A 22 1.92 11.01 57.91
N THR A 23 2.20 11.35 56.64
CA THR A 23 2.58 12.71 56.18
C THR A 23 2.84 12.65 54.64
N THR A 24 2.05 13.30 53.78
CA THR A 24 2.31 14.57 53.00
C THR A 24 3.46 14.46 51.98
N THR A 25 3.38 14.80 50.67
CA THR A 25 2.95 16.04 49.96
C THR A 25 3.03 15.79 48.44
N SER A 26 2.03 16.08 47.58
CA SER A 26 1.96 17.22 46.62
C SER A 26 0.77 16.94 45.67
N SER A 27 -0.33 17.72 45.62
CA SER A 27 -0.55 18.94 44.81
C SER A 27 -0.10 18.83 43.35
N LYS A 28 -0.83 19.19 42.29
CA LYS A 28 -2.21 19.66 42.00
C LYS A 28 -2.25 19.79 40.46
N VAL A 29 -3.21 19.20 39.74
CA VAL A 29 -3.48 19.60 38.34
C VAL A 29 -4.90 20.14 38.23
N ILE A 30 -4.94 21.40 37.81
CA ILE A 30 -6.13 22.21 37.54
C ILE A 30 -6.72 21.76 36.21
N LYS A 31 -7.95 21.23 36.22
CA LYS A 31 -8.69 20.90 35.01
C LYS A 31 -9.40 22.16 34.50
N LYS A 32 -8.88 22.77 33.43
CA LYS A 32 -9.56 23.82 32.67
C LYS A 32 -10.73 23.22 31.89
N LYS A 33 -11.86 23.90 32.03
CA LYS A 33 -13.13 23.75 31.33
C LYS A 33 -12.96 24.21 29.88
N SER A 34 -13.26 23.36 28.90
CA SER A 34 -13.44 23.74 27.50
C SER A 34 -14.86 23.38 27.08
N THR A 35 -15.53 24.40 26.56
CA THR A 35 -16.96 24.47 26.25
C THR A 35 -17.28 23.74 24.95
N SER A 36 -18.45 23.13 24.97
CA SER A 36 -19.24 22.47 23.93
C SER A 36 -19.26 23.11 22.54
N GLN A 37 -19.13 22.23 21.53
CA GLN A 37 -19.61 22.41 20.16
C GLN A 37 -21.14 22.41 20.10
N SER A 38 -21.72 23.25 19.25
CA SER A 38 -22.95 22.96 18.51
C SER A 38 -23.07 23.92 17.32
N LYS A 39 -23.12 23.37 16.10
CA LYS A 39 -23.95 23.91 15.02
C LYS A 39 -24.20 22.85 13.96
N ASP A 40 -25.42 22.33 14.02
CA ASP A 40 -26.14 21.61 12.97
C ASP A 40 -26.09 22.31 11.61
N LYS A 41 -25.86 21.54 10.53
CA LYS A 41 -26.58 21.76 9.26
C LYS A 41 -26.60 20.53 8.33
N LYS A 42 -27.76 19.85 8.39
CA LYS A 42 -28.61 19.46 7.25
C LYS A 42 -28.03 18.53 6.17
N LYS A 43 -28.21 17.23 6.45
CA LYS A 43 -28.42 16.11 5.52
C LYS A 43 -29.48 16.45 4.44
N LYS A 44 -29.13 16.28 3.15
CA LYS A 44 -30.12 16.11 2.07
C LYS A 44 -29.70 14.96 1.16
N THR A 45 -30.32 13.82 1.41
CA THR A 45 -30.35 12.60 0.61
C THR A 45 -30.91 12.89 -0.78
N LYS A 46 -30.25 12.40 -1.84
CA LYS A 46 -30.89 12.06 -3.11
C LYS A 46 -30.32 10.74 -3.62
N THR A 47 -31.04 9.69 -3.30
CA THR A 47 -30.99 8.38 -3.93
C THR A 47 -31.74 8.46 -5.24
N SER A 48 -31.16 7.99 -6.34
CA SER A 48 -31.86 7.68 -7.58
C SER A 48 -31.13 6.52 -8.25
N SER A 49 -31.58 5.31 -7.96
CA SER A 49 -31.19 4.07 -8.64
C SER A 49 -32.46 3.42 -9.17
N SER A 50 -32.62 3.43 -10.48
CA SER A 50 -33.65 2.71 -11.22
C SER A 50 -33.18 1.27 -11.49
N THR A 51 -34.00 0.30 -11.09
CA THR A 51 -33.89 -1.12 -11.43
C THR A 51 -35.10 -1.51 -12.27
N THR A 52 -34.88 -2.09 -13.45
CA THR A 52 -35.77 -2.99 -14.23
C THR A 52 -35.04 -3.25 -15.56
N GLU A 53 -34.99 -4.41 -16.21
CA GLU A 53 -35.40 -5.79 -15.93
C GLU A 53 -34.77 -6.64 -17.06
N SER A 54 -34.48 -7.89 -16.78
CA SER A 54 -33.98 -8.88 -17.73
C SER A 54 -35.14 -9.62 -18.41
N THR A 55 -35.05 -9.87 -19.72
CA THR A 55 -35.92 -10.83 -20.43
C THR A 55 -35.08 -11.81 -21.28
N THR A 56 -34.81 -12.97 -20.67
CA THR A 56 -35.11 -14.36 -21.11
C THR A 56 -35.20 -14.73 -22.60
N LYS A 57 -34.29 -15.66 -22.97
CA LYS A 57 -34.38 -16.86 -23.86
C LYS A 57 -34.91 -16.73 -25.31
N GLN A 58 -34.16 -17.28 -26.27
CA GLN A 58 -34.40 -18.66 -26.75
C GLN A 58 -33.29 -19.21 -27.70
N THR A 59 -33.07 -20.50 -27.51
CA THR A 59 -32.18 -21.48 -28.13
C THR A 59 -32.70 -22.01 -29.47
N SER A 60 -31.82 -22.45 -30.38
CA SER A 60 -31.86 -23.71 -31.20
C SER A 60 -31.09 -23.53 -32.53
N THR A 61 -29.87 -24.08 -32.65
CA THR A 61 -29.47 -25.43 -33.14
C THR A 61 -29.49 -25.66 -34.66
N THR A 62 -28.26 -25.74 -35.18
CA THR A 62 -27.65 -26.50 -36.28
C THR A 62 -28.42 -27.69 -36.89
N LYS A 63 -28.41 -27.81 -38.23
CA LYS A 63 -27.78 -28.90 -39.03
C LYS A 63 -28.16 -28.84 -40.51
N ASP A 64 -27.16 -29.02 -41.37
CA ASP A 64 -27.14 -29.93 -42.53
C ASP A 64 -25.67 -30.06 -42.98
N GLN A 65 -24.97 -31.19 -42.79
CA GLN A 65 -24.98 -32.50 -43.47
C GLN A 65 -24.56 -32.48 -44.96
N THR A 66 -23.31 -32.90 -45.26
CA THR A 66 -22.88 -34.15 -45.97
C THR A 66 -22.84 -33.98 -47.50
N THR A 67 -21.84 -34.39 -48.32
CA THR A 67 -21.26 -35.74 -48.47
C THR A 67 -20.04 -35.76 -49.42
N GLN A 68 -18.94 -36.38 -48.93
CA GLN A 68 -17.97 -37.34 -49.50
C GLN A 68 -17.63 -37.42 -51.01
N SER A 69 -16.32 -37.58 -51.29
CA SER A 69 -15.66 -38.86 -51.71
C SER A 69 -14.13 -38.67 -51.86
N LYS A 70 -13.27 -39.40 -51.11
CA LYS A 70 -12.50 -40.66 -51.45
C LYS A 70 -11.49 -40.47 -52.61
N THR A 71 -10.23 -40.93 -52.65
CA THR A 71 -9.26 -41.73 -51.85
C THR A 71 -7.87 -41.39 -52.47
N THR A 72 -6.71 -41.55 -51.82
CA THR A 72 -5.73 -42.66 -52.03
C THR A 72 -4.47 -42.39 -51.17
N THR A 73 -3.83 -43.48 -50.74
CA THR A 73 -2.84 -43.63 -49.67
C THR A 73 -1.37 -43.62 -50.16
N SER A 74 -0.48 -43.19 -49.26
CA SER A 74 0.95 -43.53 -49.08
C SER A 74 2.03 -42.95 -50.01
N GLN A 75 2.91 -42.11 -49.44
CA GLN A 75 4.31 -42.45 -49.09
C GLN A 75 5.06 -41.24 -48.47
N ALA A 76 5.74 -41.48 -47.35
CA ALA A 76 6.88 -40.67 -46.86
C ALA A 76 8.16 -41.31 -47.43
N PRO A 77 9.29 -40.59 -47.67
CA PRO A 77 10.09 -40.02 -46.56
C PRO A 77 10.91 -38.73 -46.85
N GLN A 78 11.43 -38.18 -45.74
CA GLN A 78 12.67 -37.39 -45.57
C GLN A 78 12.74 -35.89 -45.96
N ALA A 79 12.69 -35.08 -44.89
CA ALA A 79 13.70 -34.13 -44.45
C ALA A 79 14.41 -33.24 -45.49
N GLU A 80 13.90 -32.00 -45.60
CA GLU A 80 14.73 -30.85 -45.93
C GLU A 80 14.43 -29.71 -44.95
N LYS A 81 15.48 -29.25 -44.26
CA LYS A 81 15.42 -28.19 -43.25
C LYS A 81 15.26 -26.83 -43.95
N THR A 82 14.03 -26.41 -44.19
CA THR A 82 13.77 -25.01 -44.53
C THR A 82 13.68 -24.22 -43.22
N LYS A 83 14.73 -23.45 -42.91
CA LYS A 83 14.74 -22.46 -41.84
C LYS A 83 13.63 -21.44 -42.10
N THR A 84 12.49 -21.62 -41.43
CA THR A 84 11.50 -20.55 -41.27
C THR A 84 12.15 -19.46 -40.43
N SER A 85 12.68 -18.42 -41.08
CA SER A 85 13.07 -17.19 -40.40
C SER A 85 11.78 -16.52 -39.91
N THR A 86 11.44 -16.77 -38.64
CA THR A 86 10.56 -15.88 -37.89
C THR A 86 11.14 -14.47 -37.97
N PRO A 87 10.39 -13.45 -38.42
CA PRO A 87 10.85 -12.07 -38.35
C PRO A 87 11.17 -11.77 -36.88
N ALA A 88 12.44 -11.44 -36.60
CA ALA A 88 12.82 -10.97 -35.28
C ALA A 88 11.97 -9.74 -34.95
N LYS A 89 11.17 -9.86 -33.88
CA LYS A 89 10.42 -8.75 -33.29
C LYS A 89 11.40 -7.58 -33.11
N PRO A 90 11.11 -6.37 -33.62
CA PRO A 90 11.96 -5.22 -33.40
C PRO A 90 12.26 -5.09 -31.90
N ALA A 91 13.54 -4.91 -31.55
CA ALA A 91 13.93 -4.65 -30.17
C ALA A 91 13.12 -3.43 -29.69
N ALA A 92 12.37 -3.61 -28.61
CA ALA A 92 11.56 -2.54 -28.04
C ALA A 92 12.50 -1.40 -27.60
N GLN A 93 12.13 -0.16 -27.93
CA GLN A 93 12.84 1.01 -27.44
C GLN A 93 12.72 1.06 -25.90
N PRO A 94 13.77 1.52 -25.19
CA PRO A 94 13.74 1.63 -23.73
C PRO A 94 12.62 2.58 -23.29
N THR A 95 11.88 2.16 -22.28
CA THR A 95 10.81 2.92 -21.63
C THR A 95 11.37 3.81 -20.53
N ILE A 96 10.54 4.71 -19.98
CA ILE A 96 10.95 5.51 -18.82
C ILE A 96 11.34 4.62 -17.63
N LEU A 97 10.64 3.49 -17.41
CA LEU A 97 10.95 2.57 -16.31
C LEU A 97 12.35 1.96 -16.45
N ASP A 98 12.80 1.71 -17.69
CA ASP A 98 14.15 1.20 -17.95
C ASP A 98 15.23 2.22 -17.54
N THR A 99 14.93 3.52 -17.62
CA THR A 99 15.84 4.58 -17.15
C THR A 99 15.92 4.69 -15.63
N LEU A 100 14.93 4.13 -14.92
CA LEU A 100 14.88 4.14 -13.46
C LEU A 100 15.52 2.91 -12.84
N VAL A 101 15.90 1.91 -13.64
CA VAL A 101 16.54 0.70 -13.15
C VAL A 101 17.86 1.04 -12.46
N GLY A 102 18.01 0.56 -11.22
CA GLY A 102 19.19 0.82 -10.39
C GLY A 102 19.19 2.15 -9.65
N LYS A 103 18.16 2.99 -9.83
CA LYS A 103 17.92 4.16 -8.97
C LYS A 103 17.22 3.74 -7.68
N ASN A 104 17.55 4.40 -6.59
CA ASN A 104 16.90 4.23 -5.30
C ASN A 104 16.05 5.46 -5.00
N PHE A 105 14.85 5.25 -4.49
CA PHE A 105 13.96 6.34 -4.11
C PHE A 105 13.58 6.20 -2.65
N VAL A 106 13.58 7.33 -1.93
CA VAL A 106 13.35 7.36 -0.48
C VAL A 106 12.22 8.35 -0.16
N PHE A 107 11.36 7.95 0.76
CA PHE A 107 10.32 8.78 1.37
C PHE A 107 10.44 8.62 2.88
N SER A 108 10.80 9.66 3.62
CA SER A 108 11.12 9.50 5.05
C SER A 108 10.75 10.69 5.91
N SER A 109 10.73 10.48 7.22
CA SER A 109 10.75 11.60 8.17
C SER A 109 12.07 12.37 8.07
N GLY A 110 12.01 13.69 8.25
CA GLY A 110 13.22 14.53 8.28
C GLY A 110 14.23 14.16 9.39
N ALA A 111 13.79 13.48 10.46
CA ALA A 111 14.66 12.99 11.53
C ALA A 111 15.12 11.52 11.36
N GLY A 112 14.59 10.79 10.37
CA GLY A 112 14.97 9.41 10.09
C GLY A 112 14.40 8.34 11.05
N GLY A 113 13.36 8.66 11.82
CA GLY A 113 12.69 7.67 12.70
C GLY A 113 11.85 6.66 11.93
N TRP A 114 11.32 7.07 10.77
CA TRP A 114 10.64 6.22 9.81
C TRP A 114 11.06 6.55 8.38
N GLY A 115 10.93 5.57 7.49
CA GLY A 115 11.12 5.75 6.06
C GLY A 115 10.67 4.55 5.23
N SER A 116 10.25 4.87 4.01
CA SER A 116 10.00 3.94 2.91
C SER A 116 11.06 4.09 1.83
N SER A 117 11.38 2.99 1.16
CA SER A 117 12.22 2.99 -0.04
C SER A 117 11.54 2.23 -1.17
N LEU A 118 11.87 2.62 -2.39
CA LEU A 118 11.38 2.00 -3.61
C LEU A 118 12.56 1.85 -4.59
N SER A 119 12.68 0.67 -5.18
CA SER A 119 13.68 0.35 -6.21
C SER A 119 12.99 -0.25 -7.41
N ILE A 120 13.31 0.27 -8.60
CA ILE A 120 12.75 -0.20 -9.86
C ILE A 120 13.74 -1.17 -10.50
N GLY A 121 13.23 -2.34 -10.87
CA GLY A 121 13.96 -3.37 -11.58
C GLY A 121 13.54 -3.47 -13.05
N PRO A 122 14.21 -4.35 -13.82
CA PRO A 122 13.91 -4.56 -15.23
C PRO A 122 12.45 -4.95 -15.47
N ASN A 123 11.93 -4.62 -16.66
CA ASN A 123 10.57 -4.98 -17.08
C ASN A 123 9.47 -4.52 -16.11
N GLY A 124 9.68 -3.39 -15.44
CA GLY A 124 8.73 -2.81 -14.49
C GLY A 124 8.58 -3.58 -13.18
N THR A 125 9.46 -4.53 -12.87
CA THR A 125 9.53 -5.08 -11.50
C THR A 125 9.87 -3.98 -10.50
N PHE A 126 9.45 -4.11 -9.24
CA PHE A 126 9.94 -3.25 -8.17
C PHE A 126 10.03 -4.00 -6.84
N SER A 127 10.84 -3.46 -5.95
CA SER A 127 10.89 -3.82 -4.53
C SER A 127 10.77 -2.55 -3.68
N GLY A 128 10.24 -2.70 -2.47
CA GLY A 128 10.22 -1.62 -1.50
C GLY A 128 10.32 -2.11 -0.07
N ASP A 129 10.75 -1.23 0.80
CA ASP A 129 10.88 -1.45 2.24
C ASP A 129 10.20 -0.31 2.98
N TYR A 130 9.59 -0.58 4.11
CA TYR A 130 9.11 0.43 5.06
C TYR A 130 9.58 0.08 6.46
N HIS A 131 9.90 1.10 7.25
CA HIS A 131 10.13 0.98 8.67
C HIS A 131 9.69 2.24 9.42
N ASP A 132 9.26 2.07 10.68
CA ASP A 132 9.04 3.10 11.68
C ASP A 132 9.48 2.57 13.04
N SER A 133 10.42 3.27 13.67
CA SER A 133 11.14 2.83 14.85
C SER A 133 10.67 3.57 16.10
N ASP A 134 9.75 2.96 16.86
CA ASP A 134 9.34 3.43 18.18
C ASP A 134 10.15 2.72 19.27
N MET A 135 11.34 3.24 19.52
CA MET A 135 12.25 2.71 20.54
C MET A 135 11.77 2.96 21.97
N GLY A 136 10.76 3.81 22.17
CA GLY A 136 10.11 4.03 23.46
C GLY A 136 9.03 3.00 23.77
N SER A 137 8.41 2.44 22.73
CA SER A 137 7.37 1.40 22.85
C SER A 137 7.96 0.04 23.21
N THR A 138 8.11 -0.19 24.51
CA THR A 138 8.78 -1.37 25.10
C THR A 138 7.80 -2.24 25.91
N GLY A 139 8.17 -3.49 26.16
CA GLY A 139 7.41 -4.39 27.01
C GLY A 139 8.14 -5.68 27.36
N PRO A 140 7.51 -6.59 28.12
CA PRO A 140 8.11 -7.87 28.49
C PRO A 140 8.55 -8.66 27.24
N GLY A 141 9.82 -9.05 27.20
CA GLY A 141 10.43 -9.75 26.06
C GLY A 141 10.96 -8.86 24.94
N TYR A 142 10.63 -7.56 24.93
CA TYR A 142 11.13 -6.59 23.96
C TYR A 142 11.54 -5.23 24.58
N PRO A 143 12.54 -5.21 25.49
CA PRO A 143 13.02 -3.96 26.08
C PRO A 143 13.71 -3.02 25.09
N GLY A 144 14.06 -3.49 23.90
CA GLY A 144 14.70 -2.71 22.83
C GLY A 144 13.73 -1.92 21.94
N GLY A 145 12.43 -1.99 22.20
CA GLY A 145 11.42 -1.18 21.52
C GLY A 145 10.59 -1.94 20.48
N THR A 146 9.87 -1.17 19.67
CA THR A 146 8.99 -1.69 18.62
C THR A 146 9.39 -1.10 17.26
N ILE A 147 9.43 -1.93 16.22
CA ILE A 147 9.65 -1.51 14.84
C ILE A 147 8.48 -2.00 14.00
N SER A 148 7.70 -1.07 13.46
CA SER A 148 6.74 -1.36 12.41
C SER A 148 7.48 -1.44 11.08
N LYS A 149 7.29 -2.49 10.28
CA LYS A 149 8.01 -2.64 9.01
C LYS A 149 7.27 -3.47 7.98
N SER A 150 7.68 -3.31 6.73
CA SER A 150 7.29 -4.24 5.66
C SER A 150 8.34 -4.30 4.57
N LYS A 151 8.30 -5.41 3.82
CA LYS A 151 9.06 -5.61 2.60
C LYS A 151 8.10 -6.06 1.53
N VAL A 152 8.13 -5.38 0.39
CA VAL A 152 7.17 -5.59 -0.69
C VAL A 152 7.87 -5.79 -2.02
N SER A 153 7.17 -6.47 -2.91
CA SER A 153 7.53 -6.57 -4.33
C SER A 153 6.28 -6.51 -5.19
N GLY A 154 6.44 -6.15 -6.45
CA GLY A 154 5.34 -6.13 -7.41
C GLY A 154 5.79 -5.72 -8.80
N HIS A 155 4.81 -5.33 -9.62
CA HIS A 155 5.05 -4.89 -10.99
C HIS A 155 4.31 -3.59 -11.30
N PHE A 156 5.02 -2.66 -11.92
CA PHE A 156 4.45 -1.54 -12.64
C PHE A 156 3.99 -1.98 -14.02
N THR A 157 2.73 -1.73 -14.31
CA THR A 157 2.09 -2.01 -15.60
C THR A 157 1.39 -0.76 -16.10
N ARG A 158 0.84 -0.84 -17.33
CA ARG A 158 0.03 0.23 -17.93
C ARG A 158 0.71 1.60 -17.93
N LEU A 159 2.01 1.62 -18.22
CA LEU A 159 2.76 2.86 -18.36
C LEU A 159 2.07 3.78 -19.37
N HIS A 160 1.76 5.00 -18.93
CA HIS A 160 1.04 5.99 -19.69
C HIS A 160 1.73 7.36 -19.54
N GLN A 161 2.07 8.00 -20.65
CA GLN A 161 2.65 9.34 -20.63
C GLN A 161 1.53 10.38 -20.54
N VAL A 162 1.53 11.19 -19.47
CA VAL A 162 0.55 12.27 -19.27
C VAL A 162 1.05 13.58 -19.88
N SER A 163 2.36 13.84 -19.76
CA SER A 163 3.02 15.02 -20.35
C SER A 163 4.49 14.68 -20.70
N PRO A 164 5.25 15.59 -21.34
CA PRO A 164 6.67 15.36 -21.60
C PRO A 164 7.51 15.01 -20.37
N THR A 165 7.10 15.43 -19.17
CA THR A 165 7.83 15.20 -17.91
C THR A 165 7.04 14.44 -16.86
N LEU A 166 5.87 13.90 -17.20
CA LEU A 166 4.99 13.18 -16.27
C LEU A 166 4.48 11.88 -16.89
N TYR A 167 4.71 10.78 -16.18
CA TYR A 167 4.19 9.47 -16.51
C TYR A 167 3.33 8.93 -15.36
N GLU A 168 2.36 8.09 -15.68
CA GLU A 168 1.60 7.30 -14.73
C GLU A 168 1.85 5.81 -14.96
N VAL A 169 1.89 5.06 -13.87
CA VAL A 169 1.96 3.60 -13.87
C VAL A 169 0.92 3.03 -12.92
N TYR A 170 0.52 1.79 -13.19
CA TYR A 170 -0.38 1.03 -12.32
C TYR A 170 0.39 -0.04 -11.58
N LEU A 171 0.10 -0.20 -10.29
CA LEU A 171 0.74 -1.21 -9.46
C LEU A 171 -0.10 -2.49 -9.44
N GLU A 172 0.45 -3.58 -9.97
CA GLU A 172 -0.15 -4.91 -9.94
C GLU A 172 0.76 -5.91 -9.17
N ASN A 173 0.16 -7.00 -8.72
CA ASN A 173 0.84 -8.09 -8.01
C ASN A 173 1.65 -7.63 -6.78
N LEU A 174 1.12 -6.70 -5.98
CA LEU A 174 1.75 -6.31 -4.71
C LEU A 174 1.75 -7.49 -3.73
N GLN A 175 2.95 -7.94 -3.38
CA GLN A 175 3.18 -9.01 -2.42
C GLN A 175 3.99 -8.50 -1.23
N TYR A 176 3.68 -9.02 -0.04
CA TYR A 176 4.42 -8.74 1.19
C TYR A 176 5.25 -9.98 1.55
N GLU A 177 6.50 -9.78 1.98
CA GLU A 177 7.37 -10.87 2.45
C GLU A 177 6.80 -11.54 3.72
N LYS A 178 6.19 -10.73 4.59
CA LYS A 178 5.55 -11.16 5.84
C LYS A 178 4.08 -10.72 5.84
N PRO A 179 3.15 -11.53 6.38
CA PRO A 179 1.74 -11.15 6.41
C PRO A 179 1.52 -9.85 7.20
N VAL A 180 0.76 -8.93 6.62
CA VAL A 180 0.33 -7.71 7.32
C VAL A 180 -0.50 -8.09 8.56
N GLY A 181 -0.22 -7.43 9.68
CA GLY A 181 -0.80 -7.70 11.00
C GLY A 181 -0.09 -8.81 11.79
N SER A 182 0.92 -9.47 11.21
CA SER A 182 1.74 -10.42 11.97
C SER A 182 2.77 -9.71 12.85
N LEU A 183 3.26 -10.40 13.88
CA LEU A 183 4.27 -9.91 14.80
C LEU A 183 5.32 -10.97 15.09
N GLU A 184 6.52 -10.53 15.43
CA GLU A 184 7.55 -11.39 16.00
C GLU A 184 8.42 -10.59 16.98
N ILE A 185 8.91 -11.26 18.03
CA ILE A 185 9.91 -10.68 18.93
C ILE A 185 11.24 -11.36 18.63
N LYS A 186 12.27 -10.55 18.33
CA LYS A 186 13.61 -11.03 18.03
C LYS A 186 14.64 -10.03 18.55
N ASP A 187 15.71 -10.53 19.15
CA ASP A 187 16.84 -9.72 19.64
C ASP A 187 16.38 -8.56 20.55
N ASN A 188 15.43 -8.84 21.46
CA ASN A 188 14.82 -7.88 22.38
C ASN A 188 14.00 -6.75 21.71
N VAL A 189 13.64 -6.88 20.44
CA VAL A 189 12.81 -5.93 19.69
C VAL A 189 11.53 -6.62 19.24
N LYS A 190 10.40 -5.91 19.32
CA LYS A 190 9.13 -6.35 18.72
C LYS A 190 9.04 -5.80 17.30
N TYR A 191 8.87 -6.67 16.32
CA TYR A 191 8.59 -6.32 14.94
C TYR A 191 7.09 -6.48 14.66
N GLU A 192 6.47 -5.42 14.17
CA GLU A 192 5.08 -5.41 13.71
C GLU A 192 5.06 -5.28 12.19
N TYR A 193 4.46 -6.24 11.50
CA TYR A 193 4.42 -6.25 10.04
C TYR A 193 3.20 -5.48 9.54
N THR A 194 3.40 -4.32 8.93
CA THR A 194 2.32 -3.40 8.54
C THR A 194 2.18 -3.27 7.03
N GLU A 195 1.23 -2.48 6.55
CA GLU A 195 1.22 -2.04 5.15
C GLU A 195 2.46 -1.18 4.85
N ALA A 196 2.87 -1.13 3.58
CA ALA A 196 4.01 -0.34 3.13
C ALA A 196 3.59 1.11 2.88
N TYR A 197 4.02 2.02 3.74
CA TYR A 197 3.66 3.43 3.62
C TYR A 197 4.18 4.02 2.29
N GLY A 198 3.32 4.68 1.53
CA GLY A 198 3.61 5.12 0.17
C GLY A 198 3.33 4.11 -0.96
N ILE A 199 3.15 2.81 -0.66
CA ILE A 199 3.03 1.73 -1.66
C ILE A 199 1.78 0.87 -1.39
N SER A 200 0.71 1.15 -2.13
CA SER A 200 -0.57 0.43 -2.00
C SER A 200 -0.93 -0.38 -3.23
N LYS A 201 -1.67 -1.47 -3.01
CA LYS A 201 -2.19 -2.33 -4.09
C LYS A 201 -3.24 -1.58 -4.90
N ASN A 202 -3.25 -1.80 -6.22
CA ASN A 202 -4.26 -1.27 -7.15
C ASN A 202 -4.28 0.26 -7.24
N THR A 203 -3.19 0.92 -6.83
CA THR A 203 -3.05 2.37 -6.89
C THR A 203 -2.26 2.79 -8.14
N ARG A 204 -2.55 4.00 -8.64
CA ARG A 204 -1.74 4.66 -9.67
C ARG A 204 -0.61 5.41 -8.99
N MET A 205 0.59 5.31 -9.55
CA MET A 205 1.73 6.15 -9.15
C MET A 205 2.09 7.09 -10.28
N ALA A 206 2.47 8.32 -9.93
CA ALA A 206 2.93 9.33 -10.86
C ALA A 206 4.45 9.49 -10.76
N ILE A 207 5.12 9.49 -11.91
CA ILE A 207 6.57 9.62 -12.06
C ILE A 207 6.85 10.97 -12.71
N TYR A 208 7.41 11.89 -11.93
CA TYR A 208 7.87 13.18 -12.37
C TYR A 208 9.36 13.11 -12.74
N LEU A 209 9.68 13.56 -13.95
CA LEU A 209 11.05 13.57 -14.46
C LEU A 209 11.80 14.83 -13.99
N PRO A 210 13.14 14.79 -13.96
CA PRO A 210 13.95 16.01 -13.97
C PRO A 210 13.48 16.96 -15.08
N GLY A 211 13.42 18.25 -14.78
CA GLY A 211 12.88 19.27 -15.68
C GLY A 211 11.38 19.55 -15.50
N THR A 212 10.65 18.77 -14.69
CA THR A 212 9.25 19.08 -14.35
C THR A 212 9.17 20.44 -13.65
N PRO A 213 8.35 21.40 -14.10
CA PRO A 213 8.16 22.67 -13.41
C PRO A 213 7.60 22.46 -12.00
N ILE A 214 8.25 23.02 -10.99
CA ILE A 214 7.82 22.87 -9.59
C ILE A 214 6.41 23.44 -9.38
N SER A 215 6.07 24.51 -10.09
CA SER A 215 4.73 25.13 -10.08
C SER A 215 3.64 24.24 -10.66
N SER A 216 3.98 23.18 -11.41
CA SER A 216 3.03 22.22 -11.97
C SER A 216 2.77 21.00 -11.07
N MET A 217 3.55 20.86 -10.00
CA MET A 217 3.38 19.77 -9.04
C MET A 217 2.20 20.01 -8.08
N PRO A 218 1.58 18.94 -7.54
CA PRO A 218 0.64 19.07 -6.43
C PRO A 218 1.24 19.86 -5.26
N GLU A 219 0.40 20.66 -4.59
CA GLU A 219 0.86 21.52 -3.49
C GLU A 219 1.52 20.72 -2.36
N GLU A 220 0.95 19.58 -1.98
CA GLU A 220 1.50 18.68 -0.97
C GLU A 220 2.90 18.18 -1.34
N LEU A 221 3.10 17.80 -2.60
CA LEU A 221 4.41 17.36 -3.09
C LEU A 221 5.43 18.51 -3.03
N ARG A 222 5.02 19.73 -3.42
CA ARG A 222 5.86 20.92 -3.35
C ARG A 222 6.21 21.28 -1.90
N LEU A 223 5.26 21.14 -0.97
CA LEU A 223 5.49 21.37 0.45
C LEU A 223 6.47 20.35 1.03
N TYR A 224 6.32 19.08 0.65
CA TYR A 224 7.19 18.01 1.09
C TYR A 224 8.62 18.14 0.53
N SER A 225 8.77 18.66 -0.70
CA SER A 225 10.08 18.80 -1.32
C SER A 225 10.91 20.00 -0.82
N TYR A 226 10.36 20.87 0.04
CA TYR A 226 11.13 21.96 0.63
C TYR A 226 12.30 21.43 1.47
N GLY A 227 13.50 21.95 1.23
CA GLY A 227 14.73 21.52 1.89
C GLY A 227 15.35 20.25 1.30
N LEU A 228 14.65 19.54 0.41
CA LEU A 228 15.19 18.39 -0.34
C LEU A 228 15.61 18.78 -1.76
N ILE A 229 15.06 19.89 -2.28
CA ILE A 229 15.39 20.49 -3.56
C ILE A 229 15.99 21.89 -3.31
N PRO A 230 16.99 22.34 -4.10
CA PRO A 230 17.53 23.70 -3.98
C PRO A 230 16.42 24.75 -4.11
N GLU A 231 16.39 25.73 -3.20
CA GLU A 231 15.29 26.71 -3.08
C GLU A 231 15.07 27.57 -4.33
N ASP A 232 16.12 27.76 -5.14
CA ASP A 232 16.10 28.53 -6.38
C ASP A 232 15.71 27.71 -7.62
N SER A 233 15.47 26.41 -7.45
CA SER A 233 15.07 25.53 -8.56
C SER A 233 13.68 25.91 -9.07
N GLN A 234 13.56 26.16 -10.38
CA GLN A 234 12.25 26.31 -11.04
C GLN A 234 11.68 24.97 -11.51
N THR A 235 12.54 23.96 -11.66
CA THR A 235 12.20 22.63 -12.13
C THR A 235 12.81 21.57 -11.20
N LEU A 236 12.24 20.36 -11.19
CA LEU A 236 12.80 19.23 -10.47
C LEU A 236 14.21 18.91 -10.98
N PRO A 237 15.23 18.81 -10.12
CA PRO A 237 16.57 18.37 -10.52
C PRO A 237 16.70 16.84 -10.61
N VAL A 238 15.78 16.11 -9.97
CA VAL A 238 15.82 14.66 -9.79
C VAL A 238 14.47 14.03 -10.11
N TYR A 239 14.43 12.71 -10.23
CA TYR A 239 13.16 11.99 -10.37
C TYR A 239 12.39 11.99 -9.04
N VAL A 240 11.06 12.13 -9.13
CA VAL A 240 10.15 12.01 -7.98
C VAL A 240 9.01 11.07 -8.34
N ILE A 241 8.70 10.13 -7.46
CA ILE A 241 7.58 9.22 -7.61
C ILE A 241 6.56 9.53 -6.52
N GLN A 242 5.39 10.00 -6.93
CA GLN A 242 4.23 10.12 -6.04
C GLN A 242 3.50 8.79 -5.97
N GLY A 243 3.47 8.22 -4.76
CA GLY A 243 2.75 7.03 -4.39
C GLY A 243 1.39 7.30 -3.76
N ASP A 244 0.90 6.31 -3.03
CA ASP A 244 -0.33 6.42 -2.23
C ASP A 244 -0.05 6.99 -0.84
N MET A 245 -1.07 7.27 -0.03
CA MET A 245 -0.93 7.68 1.37
C MET A 245 0.02 8.88 1.58
N GLU A 246 -0.03 9.87 0.67
CA GLU A 246 0.87 11.04 0.67
C GLU A 246 2.36 10.67 0.48
N GLY A 247 2.64 9.48 -0.05
CA GLY A 247 3.99 9.00 -0.32
C GLY A 247 4.68 9.77 -1.43
N PHE A 248 5.81 10.41 -1.11
CA PHE A 248 6.63 11.12 -2.09
C PHE A 248 8.07 10.59 -2.07
N PHE A 249 8.37 9.69 -3.00
CA PHE A 249 9.67 9.07 -3.11
C PHE A 249 10.59 9.90 -3.99
N ILE A 250 11.68 10.41 -3.42
CA ILE A 250 12.66 11.24 -4.13
C ILE A 250 13.88 10.37 -4.44
N GLU A 251 14.41 10.50 -5.65
CA GLU A 251 15.65 9.82 -6.03
C GLU A 251 16.79 10.20 -5.06
N TYR A 252 17.48 9.18 -4.56
CA TYR A 252 18.61 9.31 -3.65
C TYR A 252 19.89 8.86 -4.36
N HIS A 253 20.92 9.70 -4.34
CA HIS A 253 22.23 9.50 -4.97
C HIS A 253 23.31 9.03 -3.99
#